data_AF-A0A838HG50-F1
#
_entry.id   AF-A0A838HG50-F1
#
_cell.length_a   1.000
_cell.length_b   1.000
_cell.length_c   1.000
_cell.angle_alpha   90.00
_cell.angle_beta   90.00
_cell.angle_gamma   90.00
#
_symmetry.space_group_name_H-M   'P 1'
#
loop_
_entity.id
_entity.type
_entity.pdbx_description
1 polymer ?
#
loop_
_entity_poly.entity_id
_entity_poly.type
_entity_poly.pdbx_seq_one_letter_code
_entity_poly.pdbx_strand_id
1 'polypeptide(L)'
;YAYDADGHPQNFYCRSDHYMYARYGIPIVFFTTGGHRDYHQVTDEPEYIDFEQMARVGTLIRDVAREIANRDQRLVVDKPKPDPHGACQQ
;
A
#
# COMPACT_ATOMS: atom_id res chain seq x y z
N TYR A 1 -4.37 12.42 -2.96
CA TYR A 1 -4.98 11.53 -1.95
C TYR A 1 -4.39 11.89 -0.59
N ALA A 2 -5.16 11.89 0.50
CA ALA A 2 -4.71 12.46 1.78
C ALA A 2 -3.56 11.67 2.43
N TYR A 3 -3.57 10.34 2.31
CA TYR A 3 -2.55 9.48 2.92
C TYR A 3 -1.21 9.47 2.19
N ASP A 4 -1.13 10.01 0.98
CA ASP A 4 0.11 10.13 0.19
C ASP A 4 0.68 11.56 0.23
N ALA A 5 0.11 12.46 1.04
CA ALA A 5 0.61 13.83 1.14
C ALA A 5 1.87 13.89 2.00
N ASP A 6 2.92 14.58 1.54
CA ASP A 6 4.13 14.83 2.31
C ASP A 6 3.78 15.37 3.71
N GLY A 7 4.40 14.80 4.75
CA GLY A 7 4.15 15.21 6.13
C GLY A 7 2.84 14.71 6.74
N HIS A 8 2.10 13.81 6.09
CA HIS A 8 0.95 13.17 6.72
C HIS A 8 1.37 12.47 8.03
N PRO A 9 0.66 12.69 9.15
CA PRO A 9 1.12 12.26 10.49
C PRO A 9 1.27 10.75 10.63
N GLN A 10 0.53 9.97 9.83
CA GLN A 10 0.62 8.51 9.86
C GLN A 10 1.79 7.95 9.03
N ASN A 11 2.33 8.75 8.08
CA ASN A 11 3.46 8.43 7.22
C ASN A 11 3.40 7.02 6.60
N PHE A 12 2.23 6.64 6.07
CA PHE A 12 1.97 5.27 5.62
C PHE A 12 2.86 4.84 4.47
N TYR A 13 3.17 5.76 3.56
CA TYR A 13 4.04 5.48 2.43
C TYR A 13 5.41 4.98 2.89
N CYS A 14 6.04 5.69 3.82
CA CYS A 14 7.41 5.37 4.26
C CYS A 14 7.55 4.21 5.26
N ARG A 15 6.46 3.77 5.91
CA ARG A 15 6.51 2.80 7.02
C ARG A 15 6.05 1.39 6.66
N SER A 16 5.84 1.12 5.37
CA SER A 16 5.43 -0.20 4.87
C SER A 16 6.41 -0.68 3.80
N ASP A 17 6.43 -1.98 3.56
CA ASP A 17 7.44 -2.64 2.70
C ASP A 17 7.43 -2.15 1.25
N HIS A 18 6.29 -1.66 0.75
CA HIS A 18 6.16 -1.19 -0.62
C HIS A 18 7.15 -0.06 -0.95
N TYR A 19 7.52 0.78 0.02
CA TYR A 19 8.51 1.85 -0.19
C TYR A 19 9.86 1.32 -0.65
N MET A 20 10.26 0.13 -0.19
CA MET A 20 11.54 -0.47 -0.59
C MET A 20 11.60 -0.82 -2.08
N TYR A 21 10.45 -0.95 -2.74
CA TYR A 21 10.33 -1.08 -4.20
C TYR A 21 10.19 0.29 -4.88
N ALA A 22 9.35 1.16 -4.30
CA ALA A 22 9.08 2.50 -4.83
C ALA A 22 10.36 3.31 -5.00
N ARG A 23 11.29 3.22 -4.03
CA ARG A 23 12.57 3.96 -4.08
C ARG A 23 13.49 3.57 -5.25
N TYR A 24 13.24 2.43 -5.90
CA TYR A 24 13.94 2.01 -7.11
C TYR A 24 13.17 2.34 -8.41
N GLY A 25 12.00 2.98 -8.32
CA GLY A 25 11.13 3.27 -9.46
C GLY A 25 10.31 2.06 -9.91
N ILE A 26 10.08 1.09 -9.03
CA ILE A 26 9.18 -0.04 -9.29
C ILE A 26 7.75 0.43 -8.96
N PRO A 27 6.77 0.30 -9.89
CA PRO A 27 5.38 0.63 -9.61
C PRO A 27 4.87 -0.16 -8.40
N ILE A 28 4.16 0.52 -7.50
CA ILE A 28 3.54 -0.10 -6.34
C ILE A 28 2.07 0.33 -6.22
N VAL A 29 1.34 -0.45 -5.45
CA VAL A 29 0.05 -0.06 -4.87
C VAL A 29 0.02 -0.60 -3.45
N PHE A 30 -0.45 0.22 -2.51
CA PHE A 30 -0.57 -0.16 -1.11
C PHE A 30 -2.05 -0.26 -0.74
N PHE A 31 -2.51 -1.47 -0.43
CA PHE A 31 -3.87 -1.72 0.03
C PHE A 31 -3.93 -1.65 1.55
N THR A 32 -4.66 -0.68 2.08
CA THR A 32 -4.84 -0.51 3.53
C THR A 32 -6.22 0.07 3.82
N THR A 33 -6.81 -0.32 4.95
CA THR A 33 -7.99 0.34 5.54
C THR A 33 -7.60 1.48 6.48
N GLY A 34 -6.29 1.76 6.63
CA GLY A 34 -5.74 2.67 7.62
C GLY A 34 -5.48 1.98 8.96
N GLY A 35 -5.26 2.77 10.01
CA GLY A 35 -5.14 2.26 11.37
C GLY A 35 -6.50 1.92 11.98
N HIS A 36 -6.53 0.95 12.89
CA HIS A 36 -7.71 0.59 13.69
C HIS A 36 -7.38 0.70 15.18
N ARG A 37 -8.43 0.74 16.02
CA ARG A 37 -8.31 0.93 17.48
C ARG A 37 -7.41 -0.11 18.16
N ASP A 38 -7.44 -1.33 17.65
CA ASP A 38 -6.75 -2.48 18.24
C ASP A 38 -5.34 -2.71 17.67
N TYR A 39 -4.86 -1.85 16.76
CA TYR A 39 -3.53 -1.96 16.16
C TYR A 39 -2.41 -1.91 17.21
N HIS A 40 -1.47 -2.86 17.14
CA HIS A 40 -0.41 -3.08 18.14
C HIS A 40 -0.92 -3.38 19.56
N GLN A 41 -2.16 -3.84 19.71
CA GLN A 41 -2.72 -4.28 20.99
C GLN A 41 -2.92 -5.80 20.99
N VAL A 42 -3.01 -6.39 22.19
CA VAL A 42 -3.37 -7.81 22.36
C VAL A 42 -4.82 -8.11 21.96
N THR A 43 -5.63 -7.07 21.71
CA THR A 43 -7.01 -7.19 21.24
C THR A 43 -7.12 -7.23 19.71
N ASP A 44 -5.99 -7.24 18.97
CA ASP A 44 -5.96 -7.44 17.52
C ASP A 44 -6.25 -8.91 17.17
N GLU A 45 -7.50 -9.31 17.38
CA GLU A 45 -7.94 -10.70 17.36
C GLU A 45 -8.91 -10.97 16.19
N PRO A 46 -8.98 -12.21 15.67
CA PRO A 46 -9.81 -12.57 14.51
C PRO A 46 -11.31 -12.26 14.67
N GLU A 47 -11.81 -12.23 15.90
CA GLU A 47 -13.21 -11.92 16.20
C GLU A 47 -13.65 -10.52 15.76
N TYR A 48 -12.70 -9.60 15.57
CA TYR A 48 -12.97 -8.23 15.12
C TYR A 48 -12.83 -8.04 13.60
N ILE A 49 -12.48 -9.10 12.86
CA ILE A 49 -12.34 -9.02 11.40
C ILE A 49 -13.73 -8.96 10.75
N ASP A 50 -13.96 -7.94 9.91
CA ASP A 50 -15.04 -7.95 8.94
C ASP A 50 -14.66 -8.85 7.74
N PHE A 51 -15.06 -10.12 7.83
CA PHE A 51 -14.73 -11.12 6.82
C PHE A 51 -15.40 -10.84 5.46
N GLU A 52 -16.56 -10.20 5.43
CA GLU A 52 -17.20 -9.83 4.16
C GLU A 52 -16.42 -8.73 3.45
N GLN A 53 -16.00 -7.70 4.18
CA GLN A 53 -15.14 -6.65 3.64
C GLN A 53 -13.80 -7.23 3.19
N MET A 54 -13.17 -8.08 4.00
CA MET A 54 -11.90 -8.72 3.67
C MET A 54 -12.01 -9.53 2.37
N ALA A 55 -13.09 -10.28 2.17
CA ALA A 55 -13.33 -11.04 0.93
C ALA A 55 -13.48 -10.13 -0.30
N ARG A 56 -14.14 -8.96 -0.14
CA ARG A 56 -14.24 -7.96 -1.22
C ARG A 56 -12.89 -7.36 -1.57
N VAL A 57 -12.08 -7.00 -0.57
CA VAL A 57 -10.72 -6.49 -0.77
C VAL A 57 -9.84 -7.55 -1.44
N GLY A 58 -9.89 -8.80 -0.98
CA GLY A 58 -9.15 -9.91 -1.60
C GLY A 58 -9.55 -10.14 -3.07
N THR A 59 -10.84 -10.02 -3.38
CA THR A 59 -11.34 -10.08 -4.76
C THR A 59 -10.77 -8.94 -5.62
N LEU A 60 -10.79 -7.71 -5.11
CA LEU A 60 -10.21 -6.55 -5.80
C LEU A 60 -8.72 -6.76 -6.08
N ILE A 61 -7.94 -7.17 -5.07
CA ILE A 61 -6.49 -7.40 -5.20
C ILE A 61 -6.21 -8.48 -6.25
N ARG A 62 -6.97 -9.58 -6.23
CA ARG A 62 -6.87 -10.65 -7.23
C ARG A 62 -7.12 -10.13 -8.64
N ASP A 63 -8.17 -9.33 -8.82
CA ASP A 63 -8.55 -8.81 -10.13
C ASP A 63 -7.50 -7.82 -10.65
N VAL A 64 -7.02 -6.91 -9.79
CA VAL A 64 -5.91 -6.00 -10.11
C VAL A 64 -4.64 -6.77 -10.50
N ALA A 65 -4.27 -7.80 -9.74
CA ALA A 65 -3.10 -8.62 -10.04
C ALA A 65 -3.25 -9.35 -11.38
N ARG A 66 -4.43 -9.91 -11.66
CA ARG A 66 -4.75 -10.57 -12.94
C ARG A 66 -4.65 -9.59 -14.10
N GLU A 67 -5.25 -8.41 -13.97
CA GLU A 67 -5.19 -7.39 -15.02
C GLU A 67 -3.75 -7.00 -15.29
N ILE A 68 -2.97 -6.63 -14.26
CA ILE A 68 -1.57 -6.21 -14.42
C ILE A 68 -0.68 -7.31 -15.03
N ALA A 69 -0.83 -8.56 -14.57
CA ALA A 69 -0.02 -9.67 -15.04
C ALA A 69 -0.24 -10.02 -16.52
N ASN A 70 -1.39 -9.67 -17.09
CA ASN A 70 -1.75 -9.96 -18.48
C ASN A 70 -1.60 -8.76 -19.42
N ARG A 71 -1.00 -7.65 -18.98
CA ARG A 71 -0.75 -6.49 -19.84
C ARG A 71 0.45 -6.71 -20.75
N ASP A 72 0.33 -6.30 -22.01
CA ASP A 72 1.47 -6.26 -22.95
C ASP A 72 2.53 -5.22 -22.56
N GLN A 73 2.11 -4.18 -21.83
CA GLN A 73 2.95 -3.05 -21.45
C GLN A 73 3.00 -2.90 -19.94
N ARG A 74 4.22 -2.64 -19.45
CA ARG A 74 4.48 -2.28 -18.06
C ARG A 74 3.68 -1.04 -17.66
N LEU A 75 3.26 -0.98 -16.39
CA LEU A 75 2.68 0.21 -15.81
C LEU A 75 3.62 1.41 -15.92
N VAL A 76 3.05 2.56 -16.29
CA VAL A 76 3.76 3.83 -16.29
C VAL A 76 3.85 4.33 -14.85
N VAL A 77 5.05 4.70 -14.41
CA VAL A 77 5.25 5.42 -13.15
C VAL A 77 5.14 6.91 -13.47
N ASP A 78 4.16 7.58 -12.87
CA ASP A 78 3.84 8.99 -13.09
C ASP A 78 4.57 9.94 -12.12
N LYS A 79 5.27 9.38 -11.12
CA LYS A 79 6.10 10.10 -10.15
C LYS A 79 7.59 9.97 -10.46
N PRO A 80 8.40 11.02 -10.18
CA PRO A 80 9.85 10.91 -10.27
C PRO A 80 10.38 9.78 -9.38
N LYS A 81 11.33 9.01 -9.91
CA LYS A 81 12.07 8.05 -9.09
C LYS A 81 12.91 8.80 -8.05
N PRO A 82 12.75 8.52 -6.74
CA PRO A 82 13.54 9.15 -5.69
C PRO A 82 14.95 8.53 -5.60
N ASP A 83 15.82 9.12 -4.78
CA ASP A 83 17.12 8.53 -4.45
C ASP A 83 16.93 7.27 -3.58
N PRO A 84 17.35 6.07 -4.04
CA PRO A 84 17.20 4.83 -3.28
C PRO A 84 17.99 4.80 -1.95
N HIS A 85 18.97 5.70 -1.78
CA HIS A 85 19.76 5.87 -0.57
C HIS A 85 19.34 7.10 0.26
N GLY A 86 18.41 7.90 -0.25
CA GLY A 86 17.87 9.06 0.44
C GLY A 86 16.90 8.70 1.56
N ALA A 87 16.60 9.69 2.40
CA ALA A 87 15.51 9.57 3.37
C ALA A 87 14.18 9.42 2.62
N CYS A 88 13.28 8.58 3.15
CA CYS A 88 11.95 8.46 2.58
C CYS A 88 11.21 9.79 2.66
N GLN A 89 10.64 10.18 1.53
CA GLN A 89 9.67 11.25 1.41
C GLN A 89 8.41 10.61 0.84
N GLN A 90 7.30 10.87 1.53
CA GLN A 90 5.97 10.50 1.06
C GLN A 90 5.56 11.37 -0.12
#